data_AF-B9XE62-F1
#
_entry.id   AF-B9XE62-F1
#
_cell.length_a   1.000
_cell.length_b   1.000
_cell.length_c   1.000
_cell.angle_alpha   90.00
_cell.angle_beta   90.00
_cell.angle_gamma   90.00
#
_symmetry.space_group_name_H-M   'P 1'
#
loop_
_entity.id
_entity.type
_entity.pdbx_description
1 polymer ?
#
loop_
_entity_poly.entity_id
_entity_poly.type
_entity_poly.pdbx_seq_one_letter_code
_entity_poly.pdbx_strand_id
1 'polypeptide(L)'
;MKRKLPSVLLPVLSLLAWANNVSAEGTDTTPKSLSHAILNSIIFATIGIVVVFVGFKVFDWAVTKIDIEKELLNNNVAVAIVTAAVIIGISIIVATSIM
;
A
#
# COMPACT_ATOMS: atom_id res chain seq x y z
N MET A 1 10.64 9.21 54.18
CA MET A 1 11.86 8.45 53.80
C MET A 1 11.91 8.30 52.28
N LYS A 2 12.45 9.29 51.56
CA LYS A 2 12.51 9.27 50.08
C LYS A 2 13.63 8.30 49.68
N ARG A 3 13.25 7.10 49.21
CA ARG A 3 14.19 6.10 48.68
C ARG A 3 14.88 6.70 47.46
N LYS A 4 16.04 7.33 47.66
CA LYS A 4 16.92 7.76 46.57
C LYS A 4 17.51 6.49 45.96
N LEU A 5 16.78 5.94 44.99
CA LEU A 5 17.30 4.89 44.12
C LEU A 5 18.60 5.42 43.49
N PRO A 6 19.70 4.64 43.51
CA PRO A 6 20.95 5.09 42.90
C PRO A 6 20.70 5.41 41.43
N SER A 7 21.21 6.55 40.95
CA SER A 7 20.92 7.10 39.62
C SER A 7 21.22 6.15 38.44
N VAL A 8 21.98 5.09 38.71
CA VAL A 8 22.36 4.04 37.75
C VAL A 8 21.25 3.01 37.54
N LEU A 9 20.33 2.85 38.50
CA LEU A 9 19.19 1.92 38.39
C LEU A 9 17.96 2.52 37.69
N LEU A 10 17.90 3.85 37.53
CA LEU A 10 16.85 4.52 36.76
C LEU A 10 16.78 4.06 35.29
N PRO A 11 17.88 4.03 34.51
CA PRO A 11 17.83 3.63 33.11
C PRO A 11 17.43 2.15 32.94
N VAL A 12 17.91 1.27 33.83
CA VAL A 12 17.54 -0.15 33.83
C VAL A 12 16.05 -0.33 34.12
N LEU A 13 15.50 0.43 35.07
CA LEU A 13 14.08 0.40 35.39
C LEU A 13 13.21 0.94 34.24
N SER A 14 13.65 1.99 33.53
CA SER A 14 12.95 2.46 32.34
C SER A 14 13.00 1.45 31.19
N LEU A 15 14.11 0.73 31.04
CA LEU A 15 14.25 -0.31 30.02
C LEU A 15 13.37 -1.52 30.31
N LEU A 16 13.26 -1.93 31.58
CA LEU A 16 12.32 -2.97 32.03
C LEU A 16 10.86 -2.54 31.88
N ALA A 17 10.54 -1.29 32.22
CA ALA A 17 9.21 -0.74 32.00
C ALA A 17 8.86 -0.69 30.51
N TRP A 18 9.84 -0.37 29.65
CA TRP A 18 9.68 -0.41 28.21
C TRP A 18 9.60 -1.86 27.66
N ALA A 19 10.42 -2.78 28.14
CA ALA A 19 10.31 -4.20 27.77
C ALA A 19 8.92 -4.79 28.10
N ASN A 20 8.34 -4.38 29.23
CA ASN A 20 6.97 -4.77 29.61
C ASN A 20 5.89 -4.12 28.73
N ASN A 21 6.10 -2.90 28.22
CA ASN A 21 5.11 -2.22 27.39
C ASN A 21 5.22 -2.52 25.89
N VAL A 22 6.40 -2.94 25.40
CA VAL A 22 6.63 -3.42 24.02
C VAL A 22 5.86 -4.70 23.73
N SER A 23 5.57 -5.51 24.74
CA SER A 23 4.73 -6.71 24.61
C SER A 23 3.25 -6.39 24.31
N ALA A 24 2.83 -5.14 24.54
CA ALA A 24 1.46 -4.67 24.36
C ALA A 24 1.23 -3.88 23.07
N GLU A 25 2.26 -3.69 22.24
CA GLU A 25 2.14 -3.04 20.93
C GLU A 25 1.97 -4.08 19.82
N GLY A 26 1.06 -5.03 20.06
CA GLY A 26 0.45 -5.84 19.01
C GLY A 26 -0.73 -5.06 18.45
N THR A 27 -0.58 -4.54 17.23
CA THR A 27 -1.63 -3.98 16.38
C THR A 27 -2.96 -4.69 16.62
N ASP A 28 -3.91 -4.04 17.32
CA ASP A 28 -5.28 -4.49 17.61
C ASP A 28 -5.57 -5.95 17.25
N THR A 29 -5.04 -6.87 18.07
CA THR A 29 -5.36 -8.29 18.05
C THR A 29 -6.65 -8.53 18.81
N THR A 30 -7.71 -7.79 18.51
CA THR A 30 -9.04 -8.41 18.65
C THR A 30 -9.03 -9.58 17.68
N PRO A 31 -9.50 -10.79 18.06
CA PRO A 31 -9.69 -11.85 17.09
C PRO A 31 -10.63 -11.28 16.02
N LYS A 32 -10.07 -10.84 14.89
CA LYS A 32 -10.85 -10.37 13.75
C LYS A 32 -11.67 -11.58 13.37
N SER A 33 -12.97 -11.56 13.69
CA SER A 33 -13.89 -12.56 13.20
C SER A 33 -13.65 -12.68 11.70
N LEU A 34 -13.70 -13.89 11.14
CA LEU A 34 -13.43 -14.12 9.71
C LEU A 34 -14.18 -13.10 8.82
N SER A 35 -15.37 -12.66 9.26
CA SER A 35 -16.14 -11.58 8.66
C SER A 35 -15.37 -10.26 8.52
N HIS A 36 -14.63 -9.79 9.54
CA HIS A 36 -13.84 -8.56 9.46
C HIS A 36 -12.64 -8.69 8.52
N ALA A 37 -11.99 -9.86 8.49
CA ALA A 37 -10.87 -10.11 7.58
C ALA A 37 -11.33 -10.13 6.11
N ILE A 38 -12.46 -10.80 5.84
CA ILE A 38 -13.08 -10.84 4.52
C ILE A 38 -13.56 -9.45 4.10
N LEU A 39 -14.20 -8.71 5.01
CA LEU A 39 -14.67 -7.35 4.73
C LEU A 39 -13.51 -6.42 4.37
N ASN A 40 -12.42 -6.44 5.14
CA ASN A 40 -11.22 -5.65 4.83
C ASN A 40 -10.62 -6.05 3.47
N SER A 41 -10.49 -7.35 3.19
CA SER A 41 -9.97 -7.83 1.90
C SER A 41 -10.80 -7.31 0.72
N ILE A 42 -12.13 -7.36 0.83
CA ILE A 42 -13.04 -6.85 -0.21
C ILE A 42 -12.89 -5.32 -0.38
N ILE A 43 -12.75 -4.59 0.72
CA ILE A 43 -12.54 -3.13 0.68
C ILE A 43 -11.24 -2.80 -0.06
N PHE A 44 -10.13 -3.44 0.29
CA PHE A 44 -8.85 -3.22 -0.39
C PHE A 44 -8.88 -3.66 -1.85
N ALA A 45 -9.52 -4.79 -2.16
CA ALA A 45 -9.71 -5.24 -3.55
C ALA A 45 -10.52 -4.22 -4.37
N THR A 46 -11.59 -3.67 -3.80
CA THR A 46 -12.42 -2.66 -4.46
C THR A 46 -11.65 -1.37 -4.69
N ILE A 47 -10.86 -0.93 -3.71
CA ILE A 47 -9.99 0.25 -3.84
C ILE A 47 -8.97 0.03 -4.96
N GLY A 48 -8.33 -1.14 -5.02
CA GLY A 48 -7.39 -1.47 -6.10
C GLY A 48 -8.03 -1.39 -7.48
N ILE A 49 -9.23 -1.93 -7.65
CA ILE A 49 -9.99 -1.84 -8.91
C ILE A 49 -10.26 -0.37 -9.27
N VAL A 50 -10.73 0.43 -8.33
CA VAL A 50 -11.02 1.86 -8.56
C VAL A 50 -9.76 2.60 -9.01
N VAL A 51 -8.61 2.33 -8.39
CA VAL A 51 -7.33 2.95 -8.76
C VAL A 51 -6.92 2.57 -10.19
N VAL A 52 -7.10 1.30 -10.60
CA VAL A 52 -6.85 0.87 -11.98
C VAL A 52 -7.73 1.64 -12.96
N PHE A 53 -9.03 1.78 -12.67
CA PHE A 53 -9.95 2.54 -13.52
C PHE A 53 -9.55 4.02 -13.65
N VAL A 54 -9.14 4.65 -12.55
CA VAL A 54 -8.66 6.04 -12.57
C VAL A 54 -7.37 6.15 -13.38
N GLY A 55 -6.43 5.22 -13.22
CA GLY A 55 -5.19 5.16 -13.99
C GLY A 55 -5.45 5.05 -15.50
N PHE A 56 -6.36 4.15 -15.90
CA PHE A 56 -6.78 4.03 -17.30
C PHE A 56 -7.45 5.30 -17.82
N LYS A 57 -8.33 5.92 -17.03
CA LYS A 57 -9.02 7.15 -17.45
C LYS A 57 -8.05 8.33 -17.63
N VAL A 58 -7.06 8.46 -16.76
CA VAL A 58 -6.01 9.50 -16.88
C VAL A 58 -5.15 9.24 -18.12
N PHE A 59 -4.78 7.98 -18.37
CA PHE A 59 -4.05 7.61 -19.57
C PHE A 59 -4.84 7.89 -20.85
N ASP A 60 -6.09 7.45 -20.89
CA ASP A 60 -6.98 7.66 -22.03
C ASP A 60 -7.14 9.15 -22.33
N TRP A 61 -7.32 9.98 -21.29
CA TRP A 61 -7.33 11.44 -21.44
C TRP A 61 -6.00 12.02 -21.95
N ALA A 62 -4.86 11.49 -21.50
CA ALA A 62 -3.55 11.91 -21.97
C ALA A 62 -3.30 11.53 -23.43
N VAL A 63 -3.87 10.41 -23.90
CA VAL A 63 -3.62 9.86 -25.25
C VAL A 63 -4.76 10.14 -26.24
N THR A 64 -5.87 10.78 -25.85
CA THR A 64 -7.08 11.05 -26.68
C THR A 64 -6.81 11.72 -28.05
N LYS A 65 -5.61 12.26 -28.31
CA LYS A 65 -5.23 12.78 -29.64
C LYS A 65 -4.72 11.72 -30.64
N ILE A 66 -4.42 10.49 -30.21
CA ILE A 66 -3.80 9.45 -31.04
C ILE A 66 -4.67 8.19 -30.98
N ASP A 67 -5.09 7.69 -32.14
CA ASP A 67 -5.74 6.38 -32.25
C ASP A 67 -4.72 5.28 -31.98
N ILE A 68 -4.59 4.85 -30.72
CA ILE A 68 -3.61 3.85 -30.28
C ILE A 68 -3.71 2.57 -31.11
N GLU A 69 -4.93 2.07 -31.36
CA GLU A 69 -5.15 0.87 -32.17
C GLU A 69 -4.67 1.03 -33.61
N LYS A 70 -5.00 2.16 -34.24
CA LYS A 70 -4.60 2.44 -35.63
C LYS A 70 -3.08 2.58 -35.74
N GLU A 71 -2.45 3.22 -34.76
CA GLU A 71 -1.01 3.43 -34.77
C GLU A 71 -0.24 2.14 -34.41
N LEU A 72 -0.81 1.27 -33.56
CA LEU A 72 -0.29 -0.08 -33.33
C LEU A 72 -0.32 -0.91 -34.61
N LEU A 73 -1.45 -0.87 -35.35
CA LEU A 73 -1.59 -1.57 -36.63
C LEU A 73 -0.63 -1.01 -37.70
N ASN A 74 -0.35 0.30 -37.66
CA ASN A 74 0.63 0.96 -38.50
C ASN A 74 2.10 0.70 -38.08
N ASN A 75 2.38 -0.27 -37.21
CA ASN A 75 3.73 -0.60 -36.73
C ASN A 75 4.44 0.57 -36.02
N ASN A 76 3.70 1.48 -35.39
CA ASN A 76 4.30 2.56 -34.64
C ASN A 76 4.82 2.07 -33.28
N VAL A 77 6.12 1.76 -33.24
CA VAL A 77 6.82 1.28 -32.04
C VAL A 77 6.74 2.29 -30.89
N ALA A 78 6.67 3.60 -31.18
CA ALA A 78 6.57 4.63 -30.14
C ALA A 78 5.29 4.47 -29.30
N VAL A 79 4.16 4.21 -29.96
CA VAL A 79 2.87 4.00 -29.29
C VAL A 79 2.88 2.68 -28.51
N ALA A 80 3.50 1.63 -29.06
CA ALA A 80 3.64 0.36 -28.36
C ALA A 80 4.43 0.49 -27.04
N ILE A 81 5.53 1.25 -27.04
CA ILE A 81 6.35 1.47 -25.83
C ILE A 81 5.56 2.25 -24.76
N VAL A 82 4.82 3.29 -25.17
CA VAL A 82 4.01 4.09 -24.24
C VAL A 82 2.92 3.25 -23.60
N THR A 83 2.20 2.45 -24.39
CA THR A 83 1.17 1.53 -23.88
C THR A 83 1.77 0.51 -22.91
N ALA A 84 2.94 -0.07 -23.24
CA ALA A 84 3.63 -1.01 -22.36
C ALA A 84 4.04 -0.36 -21.02
N ALA A 85 4.58 0.86 -21.05
CA ALA A 85 4.97 1.60 -19.84
C ALA A 85 3.78 1.86 -18.91
N VAL A 86 2.60 2.16 -19.47
CA VAL A 86 1.38 2.42 -18.70
C VAL A 86 0.84 1.15 -18.05
N ILE A 87 0.83 0.03 -18.77
CA ILE A 87 0.43 -1.27 -18.21
C ILE A 87 1.34 -1.66 -17.04
N ILE A 88 2.65 -1.46 -17.18
CA ILE A 88 3.62 -1.72 -16.11
C ILE A 88 3.37 -0.78 -14.92
N GLY A 89 3.16 0.53 -15.16
CA GLY A 89 2.89 1.51 -14.13
C GLY A 89 1.64 1.17 -13.29
N ILE A 90 0.54 0.83 -13.96
CA ILE A 90 -0.71 0.43 -13.28
C ILE A 90 -0.48 -0.86 -12.48
N SER A 91 0.26 -1.82 -13.04
CA SER A 91 0.57 -3.09 -12.37
C SER A 91 1.36 -2.89 -11.08
N ILE A 92 2.32 -1.96 -11.06
CA ILE A 92 3.11 -1.63 -9.85
C ILE A 92 2.21 -1.01 -8.77
N ILE A 93 1.31 -0.10 -9.14
CA ILE A 93 0.39 0.54 -8.20
C ILE A 93 -0.52 -0.50 -7.54
N VAL A 94 -1.03 -1.46 -8.31
CA VAL A 94 -1.86 -2.55 -7.77
C VAL A 94 -1.04 -3.46 -6.85
N ALA A 95 0.19 -3.80 -7.24
CA ALA A 95 1.08 -4.64 -6.44
C ALA A 95 1.41 -4.01 -5.07
N THR A 96 1.62 -2.69 -5.02
CA THR A 96 1.87 -1.97 -3.76
C THR A 96 0.61 -1.67 -2.96
N SER A 97 -0.58 -1.74 -3.56
CA SER A 97 -1.83 -1.49 -2.84
C SER A 97 -2.29 -2.67 -1.98
N ILE A 98 -1.82 -3.88 -2.29
CA ILE A 98 -2.22 -5.12 -1.61
C ILE A 98 -1.16 -5.64 -0.61
N MET A 99 0.08 -5.19 -0.74
CA MET A 99 1.22 -5.53 0.13
C MET A 99 1.32 -4.56 1.31
#